data_AF-A0A4S9K0W4-F1
#
_entry.id   AF-A0A4S9K0W4-F1
#
_cell.length_a   1.000
_cell.length_b   1.000
_cell.length_c   1.000
_cell.angle_alpha   90.00
_cell.angle_beta   90.00
_cell.angle_gamma   90.00
#
_symmetry.space_group_name_H-M   'P 1'
#
loop_
_entity.id
_entity.type
_entity.pdbx_description
1 polymer ?
#
loop_
_entity_poly.entity_id
_entity_poly.type
_entity_poly.pdbx_seq_one_letter_code
_entity_poly.pdbx_strand_id
1 'polypeptide(L)'
;MSTSLQAHPPAHEQLPTKRKRSDDEESSTPKKKAPTKVPSTRKSRAASESESLYKDSIEAIEKGIQALDKRVKGLKWPGMNDCILALTIDNYAAAATEHLPNVFKLKGMDNGITLAFDLTMAIAEISYTDLEKTAKMSGWGDAEASYEELDGVLLSLIPSRKKPTTRLASLPEVPLRWTPDGFDPGPSESGRPGTLHQGWTYAQKMKREKDRREARRIRRETTQNWVSIALAELKEDRDYLDACGIEGYFPKSIAALEGILAEQSSPEAASPSGGSA
;
A
#
# COMPACT_ATOMS: atom_id res chain seq x y z
N MET A 1 4.29 -35.87 69.80
CA MET A 1 5.31 -34.94 70.32
C MET A 1 5.47 -33.89 69.22
N SER A 2 4.99 -32.65 69.35
CA SER A 2 5.37 -31.61 70.32
C SER A 2 6.82 -31.17 70.13
N THR A 3 7.19 -29.89 69.95
CA THR A 3 6.42 -28.62 70.02
C THR A 3 7.27 -27.44 69.50
N SER A 4 6.63 -26.40 68.91
CA SER A 4 6.96 -24.95 69.03
C SER A 4 8.35 -24.40 68.62
N LEU A 5 8.59 -23.11 68.32
CA LEU A 5 7.80 -21.88 68.02
C LEU A 5 8.78 -20.93 67.27
N GLN A 6 8.38 -20.02 66.38
CA GLN A 6 8.03 -18.58 66.59
C GLN A 6 8.04 -17.95 65.15
N ALA A 7 7.32 -16.90 64.74
CA ALA A 7 6.72 -15.74 65.43
C ALA A 7 5.41 -15.26 64.75
N HIS A 8 4.73 -14.26 65.35
CA HIS A 8 3.44 -13.70 64.90
C HIS A 8 3.38 -12.14 65.09
N PRO A 9 2.35 -11.41 64.59
CA PRO A 9 2.46 -10.06 63.97
C PRO A 9 1.60 -8.99 64.72
N PRO A 10 0.76 -8.06 64.15
CA PRO A 10 0.67 -7.33 62.85
C PRO A 10 0.31 -5.79 62.94
N ALA A 11 0.08 -5.15 61.76
CA ALA A 11 -1.06 -4.23 61.43
C ALA A 11 -0.95 -2.66 61.34
N HIS A 12 -1.82 -2.14 60.42
CA HIS A 12 -2.49 -0.83 60.26
C HIS A 12 -1.90 0.39 59.48
N GLU A 13 -2.87 1.15 58.94
CA GLU A 13 -2.81 2.29 58.00
C GLU A 13 -2.57 3.66 58.68
N GLN A 14 -2.19 4.70 57.91
CA GLN A 14 -2.95 5.97 57.77
C GLN A 14 -2.25 7.03 56.87
N LEU A 15 -3.06 7.89 56.22
CA LEU A 15 -2.69 9.16 55.56
C LEU A 15 -2.71 10.32 56.58
N PRO A 16 -2.05 11.48 56.34
CA PRO A 16 -2.84 12.68 55.96
C PRO A 16 -2.12 13.76 55.10
N THR A 17 -2.80 14.90 54.96
CA THR A 17 -2.78 15.93 53.90
C THR A 17 -1.92 17.20 54.09
N LYS A 18 -1.53 17.82 52.95
CA LYS A 18 -1.47 19.28 52.61
C LYS A 18 -0.83 20.31 53.59
N ARG A 19 0.07 21.18 53.06
CA ARG A 19 0.03 22.66 53.30
C ARG A 19 0.81 23.54 52.30
N LYS A 20 0.52 24.85 52.33
CA LYS A 20 0.98 26.01 51.51
C LYS A 20 1.40 27.15 52.47
N ARG A 21 2.07 28.27 52.12
CA ARG A 21 2.55 28.92 50.87
C ARG A 21 3.68 29.88 51.28
N SER A 22 4.74 30.06 50.48
CA SER A 22 5.46 31.36 50.45
C SER A 22 6.32 31.57 49.20
N ASP A 23 6.26 32.80 48.71
CA ASP A 23 7.15 33.49 47.74
C ASP A 23 8.49 33.86 48.48
N ASP A 24 9.54 34.45 47.91
CA ASP A 24 9.76 35.21 46.65
C ASP A 24 11.28 35.24 46.31
N GLU A 25 11.70 36.04 45.31
CA GLU A 25 13.08 36.55 45.04
C GLU A 25 14.15 35.64 44.33
N GLU A 26 14.29 35.94 43.03
CA GLU A 26 15.52 36.19 42.24
C GLU A 26 16.77 35.24 42.27
N SER A 27 17.01 34.59 41.12
CA SER A 27 18.38 34.42 40.59
C SER A 27 18.40 34.29 39.06
N SER A 28 19.32 35.01 38.41
CA SER A 28 19.35 35.27 36.96
C SER A 28 20.02 34.17 36.13
N THR A 29 19.37 33.74 35.03
CA THR A 29 20.02 32.98 33.94
C THR A 29 19.55 33.46 32.55
N PRO A 30 20.38 33.36 31.50
CA PRO A 30 20.26 34.22 30.32
C PRO A 30 19.17 33.82 29.31
N LYS A 31 18.52 34.84 28.73
CA LYS A 31 17.49 34.71 27.69
C LYS A 31 17.98 33.92 26.46
N LYS A 32 17.41 32.74 26.22
CA LYS A 32 17.47 32.08 24.91
C LYS A 32 16.82 32.99 23.86
N LYS A 33 17.57 33.39 22.83
CA LYS A 33 16.99 34.04 21.64
C LYS A 33 16.03 33.07 20.96
N ALA A 34 14.82 33.53 20.68
CA ALA A 34 13.88 32.77 19.85
C ALA A 34 14.46 32.57 18.44
N PRO A 35 14.24 31.42 17.79
CA PRO A 35 14.69 31.20 16.42
C PRO A 35 13.97 32.18 15.49
N THR A 36 14.73 33.02 14.80
CA THR A 36 14.21 33.96 13.81
C THR A 36 13.46 33.18 12.74
N LYS A 37 12.15 33.42 12.64
CA LYS A 37 11.27 32.73 11.70
C LYS A 37 11.60 33.19 10.27
N VAL A 38 12.53 32.51 9.62
CA VAL A 38 12.82 32.71 8.19
C VAL A 38 11.50 32.52 7.43
N PRO A 39 11.06 33.49 6.60
CA PRO A 39 9.86 33.32 5.81
C PRO A 39 10.10 32.20 4.79
N SER A 40 9.58 31.01 5.08
CA SER A 40 9.54 29.93 4.10
C SER A 40 8.64 30.37 2.96
N THR A 41 9.25 30.87 1.87
CA THR A 41 8.58 31.18 0.60
C THR A 41 8.20 29.90 -0.16
N ARG A 42 7.75 28.87 0.57
CA ARG A 42 6.97 27.77 -0.01
C ARG A 42 5.58 28.32 -0.31
N LYS A 43 5.51 29.10 -1.40
CA LYS A 43 4.26 29.55 -2.02
C LYS A 43 3.45 28.28 -2.27
N SER A 44 2.45 28.03 -1.43
CA SER A 44 1.55 26.90 -1.57
C SER A 44 0.73 27.13 -2.83
N ARG A 45 1.28 26.70 -3.97
CA ARG A 45 0.54 26.59 -5.22
C ARG A 45 -0.68 25.74 -4.88
N ALA A 46 -1.87 26.31 -5.04
CA ALA A 46 -3.10 25.54 -4.92
C ALA A 46 -2.94 24.33 -5.84
N ALA A 47 -3.23 23.13 -5.32
CA ALA A 47 -3.17 21.92 -6.11
C ALA A 47 -4.02 22.11 -7.36
N SER A 48 -3.54 21.62 -8.50
CA SER A 48 -4.38 21.64 -9.70
C SER A 48 -5.65 20.81 -9.47
N GLU A 49 -6.69 21.07 -10.25
CA GLU A 49 -7.94 20.32 -10.14
C GLU A 49 -7.71 18.81 -10.36
N SER A 50 -6.81 18.46 -11.28
CA SER A 50 -6.39 17.08 -11.55
C SER A 50 -5.57 16.48 -10.39
N GLU A 51 -4.63 17.20 -9.78
CA GLU A 51 -3.94 16.75 -8.56
C GLU A 51 -4.90 16.52 -7.39
N SER A 52 -5.96 17.33 -7.30
CA SER A 52 -6.97 17.24 -6.24
C SER A 52 -7.85 16.00 -6.46
N LEU A 53 -8.42 15.86 -7.68
CA LEU A 53 -9.21 14.68 -8.07
C LEU A 53 -8.42 13.36 -7.92
N TYR A 54 -7.13 13.36 -8.24
CA TYR A 54 -6.24 12.21 -8.01
C TYR A 54 -6.15 11.85 -6.53
N LYS A 55 -5.83 12.82 -5.65
CA LYS A 55 -5.70 12.59 -4.20
C LYS A 55 -7.02 12.14 -3.57
N ASP A 56 -8.12 12.79 -3.92
CA ASP A 56 -9.46 12.44 -3.43
C ASP A 56 -9.84 11.03 -3.87
N SER A 57 -9.45 10.61 -5.08
CA SER A 57 -9.65 9.24 -5.57
C SER A 57 -8.81 8.21 -4.80
N ILE A 58 -7.54 8.49 -4.53
CA ILE A 58 -6.68 7.62 -3.70
C ILE A 58 -7.25 7.48 -2.27
N GLU A 59 -7.72 8.58 -1.65
CA GLU A 59 -8.32 8.54 -0.32
C GLU A 59 -9.66 7.76 -0.32
N ALA A 60 -10.48 7.90 -1.37
CA ALA A 60 -11.72 7.15 -1.53
C ALA A 60 -11.45 5.64 -1.68
N ILE A 61 -10.49 5.26 -2.52
CA ILE A 61 -10.02 3.88 -2.69
C ILE A 61 -9.54 3.30 -1.35
N GLU A 62 -8.69 4.02 -0.61
CA GLU A 62 -8.20 3.56 0.70
C GLU A 62 -9.31 3.36 1.72
N LYS A 63 -10.35 4.21 1.71
CA LYS A 63 -11.54 4.06 2.56
C LYS A 63 -12.39 2.85 2.16
N GLY A 64 -12.55 2.61 0.86
CA GLY A 64 -13.26 1.45 0.31
C GLY A 64 -12.64 0.13 0.78
N ILE A 65 -11.34 -0.02 0.58
CA ILE A 65 -10.56 -1.18 1.07
C ILE A 65 -10.73 -1.37 2.58
N GLN A 66 -10.53 -0.31 3.38
CA GLN A 66 -10.68 -0.41 4.83
C GLN A 66 -12.10 -0.81 5.27
N ALA A 67 -13.13 -0.56 4.46
CA ALA A 67 -14.49 -1.04 4.71
C ALA A 67 -14.63 -2.54 4.37
N LEU A 68 -14.04 -3.00 3.25
CA LEU A 68 -13.98 -4.42 2.90
C LEU A 68 -13.19 -5.22 3.95
N ASP A 69 -12.00 -4.77 4.34
CA ASP A 69 -11.15 -5.43 5.34
C ASP A 69 -11.85 -5.55 6.71
N LYS A 70 -12.65 -4.53 7.09
CA LYS A 70 -13.48 -4.57 8.31
C LYS A 70 -14.60 -5.60 8.20
N ARG A 71 -15.23 -5.74 7.03
CA ARG A 71 -16.25 -6.78 6.76
C ARG A 71 -15.60 -8.17 6.83
N VAL A 72 -14.46 -8.40 6.16
CA VAL A 72 -13.69 -9.65 6.23
C VAL A 72 -13.28 -9.99 7.68
N LYS A 73 -12.81 -9.00 8.45
CA LYS A 73 -12.49 -9.19 9.88
C LYS A 73 -13.72 -9.49 10.74
N GLY A 74 -14.90 -9.02 10.34
CA GLY A 74 -16.18 -9.26 11.03
C GLY A 74 -16.78 -10.65 10.77
N LEU A 75 -16.33 -11.37 9.73
CA LEU A 75 -16.76 -12.73 9.45
C LEU A 75 -16.25 -13.68 10.54
N LYS A 76 -17.17 -14.09 11.44
CA LYS A 76 -16.97 -15.24 12.32
C LYS A 76 -17.10 -16.50 11.49
N TRP A 77 -16.00 -17.11 11.04
CA TRP A 77 -15.99 -18.35 10.26
C TRP A 77 -16.89 -19.44 10.86
N PRO A 78 -18.06 -19.74 10.26
CA PRO A 78 -18.84 -20.94 10.54
C PRO A 78 -18.37 -22.05 9.57
N GLY A 79 -19.18 -23.09 9.34
CA GLY A 79 -18.82 -24.18 8.43
C GLY A 79 -18.62 -23.72 6.98
N MET A 80 -17.97 -24.58 6.17
CA MET A 80 -17.46 -24.27 4.83
C MET A 80 -18.50 -23.74 3.82
N ASN A 81 -19.79 -23.94 4.07
CA ASN A 81 -20.88 -23.44 3.22
C ASN A 81 -21.15 -21.94 3.39
N ASP A 82 -20.93 -21.36 4.58
CA ASP A 82 -21.09 -19.91 4.80
C ASP A 82 -19.90 -19.12 4.20
N CYS A 83 -18.77 -19.80 3.92
CA CYS A 83 -17.62 -19.22 3.23
C CYS A 83 -17.91 -18.84 1.77
N ILE A 84 -18.92 -19.44 1.15
CA ILE A 84 -19.34 -19.16 -0.24
C ILE A 84 -20.00 -17.76 -0.36
N LEU A 85 -20.45 -17.19 0.76
CA LEU A 85 -21.01 -15.83 0.86
C LEU A 85 -19.99 -14.81 1.40
N ALA A 86 -18.73 -15.21 1.59
CA ALA A 86 -17.67 -14.30 2.04
C ALA A 86 -17.19 -13.39 0.90
N LEU A 87 -16.65 -12.22 1.26
CA LEU A 87 -16.03 -11.32 0.27
C LEU A 87 -14.91 -12.04 -0.48
N THR A 88 -14.99 -12.06 -1.81
CA THR A 88 -14.00 -12.66 -2.70
C THR A 88 -13.10 -11.61 -3.33
N ILE A 89 -12.10 -12.06 -4.09
CA ILE A 89 -11.28 -11.21 -4.94
C ILE A 89 -12.12 -10.37 -5.92
N ASP A 90 -13.25 -10.91 -6.41
CA ASP A 90 -14.17 -10.23 -7.32
C ASP A 90 -14.82 -9.01 -6.66
N ASN A 91 -15.06 -9.05 -5.35
CA ASN A 91 -15.57 -7.89 -4.62
C ASN A 91 -14.52 -6.78 -4.48
N TYR A 92 -13.24 -7.14 -4.33
CA TYR A 92 -12.14 -6.16 -4.35
C TYR A 92 -11.93 -5.62 -5.78
N ALA A 93 -12.03 -6.46 -6.80
CA ALA A 93 -11.93 -6.06 -8.20
C ALA A 93 -13.04 -5.09 -8.61
N ALA A 94 -14.31 -5.43 -8.33
CA ALA A 94 -15.46 -4.57 -8.61
C ALA A 94 -15.40 -3.24 -7.83
N ALA A 95 -15.04 -3.27 -6.54
CA ALA A 95 -14.88 -2.05 -5.75
C ALA A 95 -13.70 -1.18 -6.25
N ALA A 96 -12.68 -1.78 -6.87
CA ALA A 96 -11.58 -1.05 -7.49
C ALA A 96 -12.02 -0.40 -8.82
N THR A 97 -12.76 -1.12 -9.68
CA THR A 97 -13.22 -0.59 -10.98
C THR A 97 -14.28 0.51 -10.86
N GLU A 98 -15.01 0.62 -9.74
CA GLU A 98 -15.86 1.79 -9.42
C GLU A 98 -15.13 3.14 -9.54
N HIS A 99 -13.80 3.16 -9.45
CA HIS A 99 -12.98 4.37 -9.56
C HIS A 99 -12.51 4.72 -10.99
N LEU A 100 -12.74 3.85 -11.98
CA LEU A 100 -12.41 4.10 -13.40
C LEU A 100 -13.00 5.39 -13.99
N PRO A 101 -14.23 5.84 -13.66
CA PRO A 101 -14.73 7.14 -14.10
C PRO A 101 -13.82 8.32 -13.76
N ASN A 102 -13.05 8.25 -12.67
CA ASN A 102 -12.08 9.30 -12.32
C ASN A 102 -10.77 9.18 -13.11
N VAL A 103 -10.36 7.97 -13.51
CA VAL A 103 -9.26 7.77 -14.47
C VAL A 103 -9.60 8.44 -15.81
N PHE A 104 -10.80 8.23 -16.34
CA PHE A 104 -11.23 8.84 -17.60
C PHE A 104 -11.35 10.37 -17.51
N LYS A 105 -11.83 10.91 -16.38
CA LYS A 105 -11.79 12.37 -16.13
C LYS A 105 -10.35 12.90 -16.15
N LEU A 106 -9.45 12.30 -15.37
CA LEU A 106 -8.03 12.69 -15.33
C LEU A 106 -7.38 12.61 -16.73
N LYS A 107 -7.70 11.58 -17.52
CA LYS A 107 -7.21 11.42 -18.91
C LYS A 107 -7.58 12.62 -19.80
N GLY A 108 -8.73 13.25 -19.56
CA GLY A 108 -9.21 14.43 -20.30
C GLY A 108 -8.73 15.79 -19.76
N MET A 109 -7.98 15.83 -18.66
CA MET A 109 -7.50 17.07 -18.03
C MET A 109 -6.06 17.41 -18.44
N ASP A 110 -5.72 18.71 -18.41
CA ASP A 110 -4.36 19.19 -18.69
C ASP A 110 -3.32 18.51 -17.80
N ASN A 111 -2.33 17.88 -18.44
CA ASN A 111 -1.28 17.04 -17.82
C ASN A 111 -1.80 15.83 -17.00
N GLY A 112 -3.10 15.54 -17.04
CA GLY A 112 -3.74 14.51 -16.23
C GLY A 112 -3.45 13.07 -16.66
N ILE A 113 -2.86 12.83 -17.85
CA ILE A 113 -2.43 11.50 -18.33
C ILE A 113 -1.53 10.78 -17.31
N THR A 114 -0.58 11.48 -16.69
CA THR A 114 0.29 10.91 -15.65
C THR A 114 -0.53 10.45 -14.45
N LEU A 115 -1.42 11.31 -13.95
CA LEU A 115 -2.27 11.01 -12.79
C LEU A 115 -3.31 9.91 -13.09
N ALA A 116 -3.83 9.85 -14.31
CA ALA A 116 -4.72 8.80 -14.78
C ALA A 116 -4.00 7.43 -14.78
N PHE A 117 -2.76 7.36 -15.27
CA PHE A 117 -1.95 6.15 -15.22
C PHE A 117 -1.65 5.74 -13.77
N ASP A 118 -1.16 6.68 -12.96
CA ASP A 118 -0.73 6.37 -11.60
C ASP A 118 -1.94 5.98 -10.70
N LEU A 119 -3.14 6.52 -10.99
CA LEU A 119 -4.41 6.06 -10.41
C LEU A 119 -4.82 4.67 -10.92
N THR A 120 -4.65 4.38 -12.21
CA THR A 120 -4.93 3.03 -12.77
C THR A 120 -4.03 1.97 -12.13
N MET A 121 -2.75 2.27 -11.92
CA MET A 121 -1.82 1.40 -11.18
C MET A 121 -2.25 1.20 -9.72
N ALA A 122 -2.78 2.23 -9.06
CA ALA A 122 -3.32 2.10 -7.71
C ALA A 122 -4.56 1.20 -7.68
N ILE A 123 -5.50 1.38 -8.63
CA ILE A 123 -6.69 0.52 -8.79
C ILE A 123 -6.28 -0.93 -9.05
N ALA A 124 -5.33 -1.18 -9.95
CA ALA A 124 -4.79 -2.50 -10.29
C ALA A 124 -4.17 -3.21 -9.08
N GLU A 125 -3.37 -2.49 -8.28
CA GLU A 125 -2.75 -3.01 -7.06
C GLU A 125 -3.77 -3.43 -5.98
N ILE A 126 -5.02 -3.01 -6.13
CA ILE A 126 -6.07 -3.13 -5.12
C ILE A 126 -7.14 -4.15 -5.52
N SER A 127 -7.33 -4.38 -6.82
CA SER A 127 -8.28 -5.34 -7.39
C SER A 127 -7.99 -6.82 -7.04
N TYR A 128 -6.85 -7.12 -6.41
CA TYR A 128 -6.50 -8.47 -5.92
C TYR A 128 -6.31 -8.58 -4.38
N THR A 129 -6.70 -7.57 -3.60
CA THR A 129 -6.36 -7.51 -2.15
C THR A 129 -7.00 -8.64 -1.32
N ASP A 130 -6.31 -9.06 -0.24
CA ASP A 130 -6.66 -10.12 0.73
C ASP A 130 -6.86 -11.55 0.19
N LEU A 131 -6.01 -11.91 -0.77
CA LEU A 131 -5.95 -13.29 -1.30
C LEU A 131 -5.77 -14.36 -0.23
N GLU A 132 -4.82 -14.31 0.72
CA GLU A 132 -4.58 -15.46 1.62
C GLU A 132 -5.79 -15.94 2.46
N LYS A 133 -6.76 -15.08 2.78
CA LYS A 133 -8.01 -15.50 3.46
C LYS A 133 -9.07 -16.01 2.49
N THR A 134 -9.02 -15.56 1.25
CA THR A 134 -10.02 -15.79 0.20
C THR A 134 -9.50 -16.73 -0.90
N ALA A 135 -8.25 -17.22 -0.81
CA ALA A 135 -7.56 -17.97 -1.87
C ALA A 135 -8.20 -19.32 -2.21
N LYS A 136 -8.97 -19.89 -1.28
CA LYS A 136 -9.79 -21.09 -1.52
C LYS A 136 -11.13 -20.77 -2.21
N MET A 137 -11.45 -19.48 -2.34
CA MET A 137 -12.67 -18.92 -2.93
C MET A 137 -12.37 -18.11 -4.21
N SER A 138 -11.14 -17.63 -4.41
CA SER A 138 -10.70 -17.04 -5.68
C SER A 138 -10.67 -18.10 -6.78
N GLY A 139 -11.23 -17.78 -7.95
CA GLY A 139 -11.45 -18.73 -9.04
C GLY A 139 -12.91 -19.20 -9.20
N TRP A 140 -13.85 -18.68 -8.38
CA TRP A 140 -15.30 -18.91 -8.55
C TRP A 140 -16.05 -17.67 -9.09
N GLY A 141 -15.33 -16.67 -9.59
CA GLY A 141 -15.89 -15.39 -10.05
C GLY A 141 -15.09 -14.73 -11.17
N ASP A 142 -15.57 -13.58 -11.63
CA ASP A 142 -15.17 -12.90 -12.87
C ASP A 142 -14.15 -11.76 -12.66
N ALA A 143 -13.15 -11.98 -11.79
CA ALA A 143 -12.04 -11.05 -11.61
C ALA A 143 -11.24 -10.84 -12.91
N GLU A 144 -11.19 -11.84 -13.79
CA GLU A 144 -10.54 -11.76 -15.11
C GLU A 144 -11.11 -10.63 -15.98
N ALA A 145 -12.45 -10.47 -16.05
CA ALA A 145 -13.05 -9.35 -16.79
C ALA A 145 -12.65 -7.98 -16.22
N SER A 146 -12.52 -7.87 -14.90
CA SER A 146 -12.02 -6.65 -14.26
C SER A 146 -10.54 -6.38 -14.58
N TYR A 147 -9.72 -7.44 -14.69
CA TYR A 147 -8.32 -7.32 -15.09
C TYR A 147 -8.18 -6.98 -16.58
N GLU A 148 -9.02 -7.53 -17.46
CA GLU A 148 -9.04 -7.15 -18.88
C GLU A 148 -9.49 -5.69 -19.08
N GLU A 149 -10.51 -5.22 -18.36
CA GLU A 149 -10.92 -3.81 -18.41
C GLU A 149 -9.78 -2.89 -17.98
N LEU A 150 -9.15 -3.18 -16.83
CA LEU A 150 -8.03 -2.38 -16.31
C LEU A 150 -6.79 -2.43 -17.22
N ASP A 151 -6.49 -3.59 -17.81
CA ASP A 151 -5.41 -3.75 -18.80
C ASP A 151 -5.68 -2.91 -20.06
N GLY A 152 -6.92 -2.92 -20.56
CA GLY A 152 -7.36 -2.06 -21.67
C GLY A 152 -7.23 -0.57 -21.35
N VAL A 153 -7.62 -0.16 -20.14
CA VAL A 153 -7.48 1.24 -19.67
C VAL A 153 -6.01 1.64 -19.57
N LEU A 154 -5.16 0.83 -18.93
CA LEU A 154 -3.74 1.11 -18.75
C LEU A 154 -2.99 1.13 -20.09
N LEU A 155 -3.26 0.17 -20.97
CA LEU A 155 -2.76 0.12 -22.34
C LEU A 155 -3.13 1.40 -23.13
N SER A 156 -4.33 1.94 -22.92
CA SER A 156 -4.76 3.19 -23.56
C SER A 156 -4.05 4.46 -23.05
N LEU A 157 -3.28 4.36 -21.96
CA LEU A 157 -2.53 5.45 -21.32
C LEU A 157 -1.02 5.36 -21.59
N ILE A 158 -0.48 4.14 -21.76
CA ILE A 158 0.96 3.88 -22.02
C ILE A 158 1.51 4.74 -23.19
N PRO A 159 0.90 4.76 -24.39
CA PRO A 159 1.42 5.56 -25.51
C PRO A 159 1.35 7.08 -25.30
N SER A 160 0.44 7.54 -24.44
CA SER A 160 0.23 8.97 -24.17
C SER A 160 1.19 9.53 -23.12
N ARG A 161 1.88 8.69 -22.33
CA ARG A 161 2.93 9.14 -21.41
C ARG A 161 4.22 9.42 -22.17
N LYS A 162 4.90 10.52 -21.82
CA LYS A 162 6.26 10.81 -22.30
C LYS A 162 7.20 9.67 -21.88
N LYS A 163 7.78 8.95 -22.85
CA LYS A 163 8.76 7.88 -22.60
C LYS A 163 9.95 8.44 -21.78
N PRO A 164 10.43 7.72 -20.75
CA PRO A 164 11.56 8.17 -19.96
C PRO A 164 12.85 8.10 -20.78
N THR A 165 13.67 9.14 -20.67
CA THR A 165 14.96 9.22 -21.38
C THR A 165 16.11 8.59 -20.58
N THR A 166 15.92 8.42 -19.28
CA THR A 166 16.95 7.96 -18.34
C THR A 166 16.59 6.59 -17.80
N ARG A 167 17.54 5.65 -17.87
CA ARG A 167 17.44 4.33 -17.23
C ARG A 167 17.63 4.47 -15.72
N LEU A 168 17.01 3.58 -14.95
CA LEU A 168 17.34 3.40 -13.53
C LEU A 168 18.45 2.36 -13.40
N ALA A 169 19.46 2.65 -12.58
CA ALA A 169 20.47 1.65 -12.19
C ALA A 169 19.91 0.62 -11.20
N SER A 170 18.98 1.05 -10.34
CA SER A 170 18.19 0.22 -9.43
C SER A 170 16.81 0.83 -9.24
N LEU A 171 15.81 0.00 -8.94
CA LEU A 171 14.48 0.48 -8.53
C LEU A 171 14.53 0.94 -7.08
N PRO A 172 13.83 2.03 -6.70
CA PRO A 172 13.63 2.37 -5.30
C PRO A 172 12.99 1.20 -4.53
N GLU A 173 13.54 0.91 -3.35
CA GLU A 173 13.10 -0.19 -2.51
C GLU A 173 11.67 0.02 -2.01
N VAL A 174 10.92 -1.08 -1.96
CA VAL A 174 9.54 -1.14 -1.48
C VAL A 174 9.47 -2.32 -0.51
N PRO A 175 8.73 -2.23 0.61
CA PRO A 175 8.57 -3.34 1.54
C PRO A 175 8.10 -4.61 0.81
N LEU A 176 8.83 -5.72 0.99
CA LEU A 176 8.40 -7.01 0.42
C LEU A 176 6.99 -7.34 0.90
N ARG A 177 6.19 -7.95 0.00
CA ARG A 177 4.86 -8.52 0.29
C ARG A 177 4.88 -9.36 1.57
N TRP A 178 3.79 -9.36 2.32
CA TRP A 178 3.65 -10.22 3.51
C TRP A 178 3.73 -11.70 3.10
N THR A 179 4.51 -12.49 3.85
CA THR A 179 4.57 -13.94 3.74
C THR A 179 4.38 -14.57 5.13
N PRO A 180 3.62 -15.66 5.28
CA PRO A 180 3.41 -16.32 6.58
C PRO A 180 4.71 -16.81 7.24
N ASP A 181 5.67 -17.27 6.44
CA ASP A 181 6.89 -17.97 6.90
C ASP A 181 7.89 -17.07 7.64
N GLY A 182 7.66 -15.76 7.68
CA GLY A 182 8.52 -14.80 8.38
C GLY A 182 8.25 -14.66 9.89
N PHE A 183 7.36 -15.47 10.47
CA PHE A 183 6.93 -15.35 11.87
C PHE A 183 7.08 -16.67 12.62
N ASP A 184 8.01 -16.73 13.57
CA ASP A 184 8.17 -17.88 14.48
C ASP A 184 7.00 -17.93 15.48
N PRO A 185 6.10 -18.94 15.40
CA PRO A 185 4.98 -19.04 16.31
C PRO A 185 5.47 -19.60 17.65
N GLY A 186 5.88 -18.71 18.55
CA GLY A 186 6.24 -19.06 19.93
C GLY A 186 5.24 -20.06 20.54
N PRO A 187 5.72 -21.15 21.16
CA PRO A 187 4.99 -22.41 21.24
C PRO A 187 3.67 -22.29 22.00
N SER A 188 2.55 -22.46 21.30
CA SER A 188 1.25 -22.69 21.92
C SER A 188 1.13 -24.15 22.35
N GLU A 189 0.84 -24.40 23.62
CA GLU A 189 0.68 -25.76 24.21
C GLU A 189 -0.38 -26.64 23.49
N SER A 190 -1.26 -26.04 22.69
CA SER A 190 -2.33 -26.71 21.93
C SER A 190 -2.00 -26.97 20.46
N GLY A 191 -0.82 -26.57 19.96
CA GLY A 191 -0.44 -26.69 18.55
C GLY A 191 -1.30 -25.89 17.55
N ARG A 192 -2.24 -25.06 18.02
CA ARG A 192 -3.04 -24.15 17.19
C ARG A 192 -2.87 -22.71 17.70
N PRO A 193 -2.51 -21.74 16.83
CA PRO A 193 -2.43 -20.34 17.22
C PRO A 193 -3.78 -19.86 17.77
N GLY A 194 -3.80 -19.36 19.00
CA GLY A 194 -5.02 -18.86 19.64
C GLY A 194 -5.63 -17.66 18.89
N THR A 195 -6.94 -17.43 19.05
CA THR A 195 -7.69 -16.39 18.32
C THR A 195 -7.08 -14.99 18.43
N LEU A 196 -6.47 -14.67 19.58
CA LEU A 196 -5.72 -13.42 19.77
C LEU A 196 -4.50 -13.35 18.84
N HIS A 197 -3.66 -14.39 18.80
CA HIS A 197 -2.49 -14.47 17.92
C HIS A 197 -2.89 -14.27 16.45
N GLN A 198 -3.92 -14.99 15.98
CA GLN A 198 -4.45 -14.83 14.61
C GLN A 198 -4.89 -13.39 14.31
N GLY A 199 -5.50 -12.70 15.29
CA GLY A 199 -5.88 -11.30 15.18
C GLY A 199 -4.69 -10.33 15.10
N TRP A 200 -3.59 -10.61 15.82
CA TRP A 200 -2.34 -9.85 15.76
C TRP A 200 -1.61 -10.06 14.43
N THR A 201 -1.45 -11.29 13.96
CA THR A 201 -0.81 -11.61 12.67
C THR A 201 -1.57 -10.95 11.51
N TYR A 202 -2.91 -11.00 11.51
CA TYR A 202 -3.72 -10.29 10.50
C TYR A 202 -3.54 -8.78 10.56
N ALA A 203 -3.50 -8.17 11.76
CA ALA A 203 -3.27 -6.73 11.89
C ALA A 203 -1.88 -6.30 11.37
N GLN A 204 -0.84 -7.12 11.60
CA GLN A 204 0.50 -6.90 11.06
C GLN A 204 0.54 -7.03 9.53
N LYS A 205 -0.09 -8.05 8.96
CA LYS A 205 -0.29 -8.19 7.50
C LYS A 205 -0.93 -6.94 6.91
N MET A 206 -2.10 -6.53 7.43
CA MET A 206 -2.83 -5.39 6.88
C MET A 206 -2.03 -4.07 6.98
N LYS A 207 -1.25 -3.90 8.05
CA LYS A 207 -0.31 -2.77 8.15
C LYS A 207 0.79 -2.84 7.09
N ARG A 208 1.46 -3.99 6.95
CA ARG A 208 2.57 -4.17 5.99
C ARG A 208 2.11 -3.99 4.54
N GLU A 209 0.96 -4.53 4.17
CA GLU A 209 0.38 -4.35 2.84
C GLU A 209 -0.07 -2.90 2.59
N LYS A 210 -0.51 -2.17 3.63
CA LYS A 210 -0.74 -0.72 3.51
C LYS A 210 0.57 0.04 3.29
N ASP A 211 1.58 -0.21 4.11
CA ASP A 211 2.89 0.44 4.02
C ASP A 211 3.57 0.15 2.66
N ARG A 212 3.38 -1.06 2.12
CA ARG A 212 3.84 -1.46 0.77
C ARG A 212 3.15 -0.67 -0.33
N ARG A 213 1.81 -0.56 -0.30
CA ARG A 213 1.03 0.22 -1.27
C ARG A 213 1.39 1.71 -1.25
N GLU A 214 1.56 2.28 -0.06
CA GLU A 214 2.06 3.66 0.12
C GLU A 214 3.44 3.84 -0.53
N ALA A 215 4.38 2.94 -0.25
CA ALA A 215 5.73 2.99 -0.82
C ALA A 215 5.74 2.85 -2.35
N ARG A 216 4.94 1.94 -2.92
CA ARG A 216 4.77 1.85 -4.39
C ARG A 216 4.18 3.12 -4.98
N ARG A 217 3.14 3.71 -4.36
CA ARG A 217 2.57 4.98 -4.83
C ARG A 217 3.59 6.11 -4.80
N ILE A 218 4.33 6.28 -3.70
CA ILE A 218 5.43 7.26 -3.60
C ILE A 218 6.49 7.01 -4.67
N ARG A 219 6.85 5.74 -4.93
CA ARG A 219 7.82 5.36 -5.97
C ARG A 219 7.36 5.79 -7.37
N ARG A 220 6.09 5.55 -7.72
CA ARG A 220 5.45 6.00 -8.98
C ARG A 220 5.45 7.54 -9.08
N GLU A 221 5.07 8.25 -8.03
CA GLU A 221 4.97 9.73 -8.00
C GLU A 221 6.32 10.46 -8.04
N THR A 222 7.38 9.87 -7.49
CA THR A 222 8.70 10.53 -7.33
C THR A 222 9.73 10.19 -8.41
N THR A 223 9.55 9.08 -9.14
CA THR A 223 10.59 8.54 -10.02
C THR A 223 10.24 8.73 -11.49
N GLN A 224 11.16 9.32 -12.27
CA GLN A 224 10.89 9.69 -13.66
C GLN A 224 10.78 8.50 -14.63
N ASN A 225 11.41 7.36 -14.33
CA ASN A 225 11.30 6.13 -15.13
C ASN A 225 10.10 5.29 -14.69
N TRP A 226 8.91 5.75 -15.07
CA TRP A 226 7.65 5.08 -14.82
C TRP A 226 7.53 3.71 -15.51
N VAL A 227 8.24 3.49 -16.62
CA VAL A 227 8.16 2.23 -17.40
C VAL A 227 8.75 1.07 -16.62
N SER A 228 9.99 1.19 -16.12
CA SER A 228 10.62 0.12 -15.33
C SER A 228 9.91 -0.14 -14.01
N ILE A 229 9.29 0.89 -13.40
CA ILE A 229 8.52 0.74 -12.16
C ILE A 229 7.21 -0.01 -12.43
N ALA A 230 6.41 0.46 -13.38
CA ALA A 230 5.13 -0.16 -13.71
C ALA A 230 5.32 -1.62 -14.17
N LEU A 231 6.33 -1.90 -14.99
CA LEU A 231 6.61 -3.26 -15.44
C LEU A 231 7.00 -4.19 -14.29
N ALA A 232 7.84 -3.72 -13.35
CA ALA A 232 8.24 -4.51 -12.19
C ALA A 232 7.06 -4.79 -11.25
N GLU A 233 6.20 -3.79 -11.03
CA GLU A 233 5.01 -3.93 -10.18
C GLU A 233 3.98 -4.88 -10.80
N LEU A 234 3.66 -4.72 -12.08
CA LEU A 234 2.72 -5.60 -12.78
C LEU A 234 3.23 -7.05 -12.87
N LYS A 235 4.54 -7.27 -13.05
CA LYS A 235 5.12 -8.62 -13.04
C LYS A 235 5.12 -9.25 -11.64
N GLU A 236 5.53 -8.51 -10.61
CA GLU A 236 5.48 -9.01 -9.22
C GLU A 236 4.04 -9.41 -8.82
N ASP A 237 3.06 -8.65 -9.28
CA ASP A 237 1.65 -8.89 -8.97
C ASP A 237 1.07 -10.03 -9.82
N ARG A 238 1.39 -10.11 -11.12
CA ARG A 238 1.08 -11.27 -11.97
C ARG A 238 1.66 -12.56 -11.40
N ASP A 239 2.96 -12.59 -11.11
CA ASP A 239 3.64 -13.81 -10.65
C ASP A 239 3.08 -14.28 -9.29
N TYR A 240 2.61 -13.36 -8.45
CA TYR A 240 1.87 -13.67 -7.22
C TYR A 240 0.47 -14.25 -7.49
N LEU A 241 -0.24 -13.74 -8.50
CA LEU A 241 -1.58 -14.20 -8.89
C LEU A 241 -1.53 -15.56 -9.57
N ASP A 242 -0.60 -15.77 -10.50
CA ASP A 242 -0.33 -17.05 -11.15
C ASP A 242 -0.01 -18.12 -10.08
N ALA A 243 0.78 -17.77 -9.06
CA ALA A 243 1.08 -18.66 -7.92
C ALA A 243 -0.13 -18.96 -7.02
N CYS A 244 -1.19 -18.14 -7.08
CA CYS A 244 -2.49 -18.40 -6.45
C CYS A 244 -3.49 -19.11 -7.39
N GLY A 245 -3.11 -19.39 -8.65
CA GLY A 245 -3.98 -20.00 -9.66
C GLY A 245 -4.92 -19.00 -10.35
N ILE A 246 -4.58 -17.71 -10.37
CA ILE A 246 -5.32 -16.65 -11.06
C ILE A 246 -4.45 -16.11 -12.19
N GLU A 247 -4.82 -16.44 -13.42
CA GLU A 247 -4.06 -16.04 -14.61
C GLU A 247 -4.56 -14.71 -15.21
N GLY A 248 -3.99 -14.28 -16.33
CA GLY A 248 -4.54 -13.18 -17.13
C GLY A 248 -4.29 -11.75 -16.60
N TYR A 249 -3.45 -11.57 -15.59
CA TYR A 249 -3.18 -10.24 -15.01
C TYR A 249 -2.31 -9.36 -15.93
N PHE A 250 -2.93 -8.34 -16.55
CA PHE A 250 -2.32 -7.28 -17.37
C PHE A 250 -1.38 -7.70 -18.53
N PRO A 251 -1.68 -8.76 -19.30
CA PRO A 251 -0.76 -9.27 -20.33
C PRO A 251 -0.45 -8.23 -21.42
N LYS A 252 -1.41 -7.40 -21.84
CA LYS A 252 -1.24 -6.46 -22.96
C LYS A 252 -0.37 -5.26 -22.52
N SER A 253 -0.62 -4.72 -21.32
CA SER A 253 0.17 -3.63 -20.74
C SER A 253 1.59 -4.07 -20.39
N ILE A 254 1.78 -5.28 -19.85
CA ILE A 254 3.12 -5.85 -19.60
C ILE A 254 3.90 -5.90 -20.92
N ALA A 255 3.34 -6.49 -21.98
CA ALA A 255 4.01 -6.58 -23.28
C ALA A 255 4.32 -5.20 -23.89
N ALA A 256 3.42 -4.22 -23.74
CA ALA A 256 3.65 -2.85 -24.21
C ALA A 256 4.80 -2.15 -23.46
N LEU A 257 4.91 -2.34 -22.15
CA LEU A 257 6.01 -1.80 -21.33
C LEU A 257 7.35 -2.49 -21.65
N GLU A 258 7.35 -3.81 -21.88
CA GLU A 258 8.52 -4.55 -22.35
C GLU A 258 9.02 -4.04 -23.71
N GLY A 259 8.10 -3.81 -24.66
CA GLY A 259 8.43 -3.21 -25.95
C GLY A 259 9.15 -1.88 -25.82
N ILE A 260 8.67 -0.98 -24.94
CA ILE A 260 9.32 0.32 -24.69
C ILE A 260 10.73 0.15 -24.10
N LEU A 261 10.97 -0.82 -23.20
CA LEU A 261 12.30 -1.09 -22.67
C LEU A 261 13.23 -1.74 -23.71
N ALA A 262 12.69 -2.57 -24.60
CA ALA A 262 13.44 -3.17 -25.70
C ALA A 262 13.89 -2.09 -26.72
N GLU A 263 12.98 -1.22 -27.15
CA GLU A 263 13.30 -0.04 -27.98
C GLU A 263 14.41 0.82 -27.35
N GLN A 264 14.32 1.10 -26.04
CA GLN A 264 15.34 1.85 -25.32
C GLN A 264 16.68 1.11 -25.21
N SER A 265 16.71 -0.20 -25.47
CA SER A 265 17.89 -1.09 -25.36
C SER A 265 18.55 -1.42 -26.68
N SER A 266 17.86 -1.21 -27.80
CA SER A 266 18.47 -1.17 -29.12
C SER A 266 19.03 0.23 -29.35
N PRO A 267 20.36 0.46 -29.30
CA PRO A 267 20.92 1.65 -29.91
C PRO A 267 20.63 1.57 -31.41
N GLU A 268 19.74 2.44 -31.89
CA GLU A 268 19.51 2.58 -33.33
C GLU A 268 20.87 2.84 -34.00
N ALA A 269 21.18 2.05 -35.04
CA ALA A 269 22.52 1.94 -35.58
C ALA A 269 23.05 3.32 -35.97
N ALA A 270 24.30 3.61 -35.58
CA ALA A 270 24.95 4.88 -35.87
C ALA A 270 24.80 5.22 -37.36
N SER A 271 24.17 6.36 -37.66
CA SER A 271 24.04 6.87 -39.01
C SER A 271 25.42 6.90 -39.68
N PRO A 272 25.61 6.29 -40.87
CA PRO A 272 26.82 6.47 -41.65
C PRO A 272 26.86 7.91 -42.16
N SER A 273 27.41 8.78 -41.33
CA SER A 273 27.74 10.16 -41.66
C SER A 273 28.81 10.19 -42.77
N GLY A 274 28.46 10.76 -43.92
CA GLY A 274 29.41 11.37 -44.83
C GLY A 274 30.23 10.41 -45.69
N GLY A 275 29.68 10.07 -46.86
CA GLY A 275 30.43 9.49 -47.98
C GLY A 275 30.34 10.38 -49.22
N SER A 276 30.85 11.61 -49.14
CA SER A 276 31.04 12.45 -50.33
C SER A 276 32.49 12.36 -50.82
N ALA A 277 32.67 11.75 -51.99
CA ALA A 277 33.83 11.89 -52.87
C ALA A 277 33.39 11.61 -54.31
#